data_AF-A0A484LLX4-F1
#
_entry.id   AF-A0A484LLX4-F1
#
_cell.length_a   1.000
_cell.length_b   1.000
_cell.length_c   1.000
_cell.angle_alpha   90.00
_cell.angle_beta   90.00
_cell.angle_gamma   90.00
#
_symmetry.space_group_name_H-M   'P 1'
#
loop_
_entity.id
_entity.type
_entity.pdbx_description
1 polymer ?
#
loop_
_entity_poly.entity_id
_entity_poly.type
_entity_poly.pdbx_seq_one_letter_code
_entity_poly.pdbx_strand_id
1 'polypeptide(L)'
;MLGWMHGAQMVAFNMQGYGKSLWLMHGMFRSNGGCGYVKKPQFLLERCPDGEVFDPKATLTVKLTLKVSVYLGDGWRLDFSHTHFDSYSPPDFYTKVHMVGVGADCGKRKTRVIEDEWGPNWGGEEFEFPLTVAEVALLRIEVREYDMSEKDDFGGQTCLPVSEIRPGIRSVPLHDKKGEKLKSVRLLMRFQF
;
A
#
# COMPACT_ATOMS: atom_id res chain seq x y z
N MET A 1 3.49 12.39 -0.10
CA MET A 1 2.58 12.60 1.04
C MET A 1 2.70 13.99 1.67
N LEU A 2 3.92 14.53 1.87
CA LEU A 2 4.11 15.81 2.56
C LEU A 2 3.16 16.95 2.11
N GLY A 3 2.96 17.12 0.80
CA GLY A 3 2.02 18.12 0.27
C GLY A 3 0.56 17.89 0.68
N TRP A 4 0.02 16.69 0.44
CA TRP A 4 -1.40 16.39 0.73
C TRP A 4 -1.74 16.49 2.22
N MET A 5 -0.81 16.15 3.13
CA MET A 5 -1.02 16.31 4.57
C MET A 5 -1.21 17.76 5.01
N HIS A 6 -0.63 18.70 4.28
CA HIS A 6 -0.78 20.13 4.53
C HIS A 6 -1.87 20.76 3.63
N GLY A 7 -2.70 19.93 2.99
CA GLY A 7 -3.81 20.39 2.16
C GLY A 7 -3.43 20.91 0.78
N ALA A 8 -2.17 20.70 0.33
CA ALA A 8 -1.77 21.05 -1.03
C ALA A 8 -2.55 20.21 -2.04
N GLN A 9 -3.26 20.89 -2.95
CA GLN A 9 -4.16 20.27 -3.92
C GLN A 9 -3.47 19.89 -5.24
N MET A 10 -2.47 20.66 -5.67
CA MET A 10 -1.68 20.39 -6.88
C MET A 10 -0.28 19.96 -6.47
N VAL A 11 -0.06 18.64 -6.44
CA VAL A 11 1.27 18.05 -6.20
C VAL A 11 1.73 17.41 -7.50
N ALA A 12 2.68 18.05 -8.19
CA ALA A 12 3.16 17.59 -9.48
C ALA A 12 4.14 16.41 -9.33
N PHE A 13 3.98 15.39 -10.18
CA PHE A 13 4.89 14.25 -10.28
C PHE A 13 5.37 14.11 -11.73
N ASN A 14 6.60 13.62 -11.92
CA ASN A 14 7.06 13.22 -13.24
C ASN A 14 6.40 11.88 -13.61
N MET A 15 5.41 11.93 -14.51
CA MET A 15 4.62 10.77 -14.95
C MET A 15 5.37 9.83 -15.91
N GLN A 16 6.54 10.22 -16.43
CA GLN A 16 7.35 9.39 -17.33
C GLN A 16 8.18 8.34 -16.56
N GLY A 17 8.33 8.52 -15.24
CA GLY A 17 9.08 7.61 -14.39
C GLY A 17 8.24 6.47 -13.83
N TYR A 18 8.84 5.74 -12.89
CA TYR A 18 8.16 4.76 -12.06
C TYR A 18 8.69 4.86 -10.63
N GLY A 19 7.90 4.40 -9.66
CA GLY A 19 8.34 4.24 -8.29
C GLY A 19 7.34 4.70 -7.24
N LYS A 20 7.80 4.65 -5.99
CA LYS A 20 6.95 4.79 -4.79
C LYS A 20 6.07 6.03 -4.80
N SER A 21 6.60 7.17 -5.24
CA SER A 21 5.84 8.43 -5.29
C SER A 21 4.65 8.36 -6.26
N LEU A 22 4.85 7.77 -7.44
CA LEU A 22 3.77 7.55 -8.41
C LEU A 22 2.79 6.48 -7.93
N TRP A 23 3.27 5.41 -7.28
CA TRP A 23 2.38 4.39 -6.72
C TRP A 23 1.43 4.96 -5.66
N LEU A 24 1.94 5.83 -4.78
CA LEU A 24 1.12 6.54 -3.79
C LEU A 24 0.09 7.45 -4.48
N MET A 25 0.50 8.16 -5.53
CA MET A 25 -0.38 9.02 -6.31
C MET A 25 -1.49 8.21 -7.01
N HIS A 26 -1.14 7.14 -7.72
CA HIS A 26 -2.12 6.25 -8.33
C HIS A 26 -3.06 5.65 -7.30
N GLY A 27 -2.57 5.25 -6.12
CA GLY A 27 -3.39 4.76 -5.02
C GLY A 27 -4.40 5.80 -4.53
N MET A 28 -3.92 7.01 -4.22
CA MET A 28 -4.76 8.12 -3.77
C MET A 28 -5.86 8.47 -4.78
N PHE A 29 -5.50 8.61 -6.05
CA PHE A 29 -6.42 9.06 -7.09
C PHE A 29 -7.26 7.95 -7.71
N ARG A 30 -7.13 6.70 -7.26
CA ARG A 30 -8.12 5.65 -7.54
C ARG A 30 -9.41 5.85 -6.74
N SER A 31 -9.36 6.61 -5.65
CA SER A 31 -10.55 7.07 -4.95
C SER A 31 -11.48 7.85 -5.89
N ASN A 32 -12.74 7.97 -5.48
CA ASN A 32 -13.74 8.75 -6.23
C ASN A 32 -13.85 8.35 -7.71
N GLY A 33 -13.75 7.04 -7.98
CA GLY A 33 -13.90 6.48 -9.33
C GLY A 33 -12.76 6.82 -10.29
N GLY A 34 -11.60 7.30 -9.81
CA GLY A 34 -10.47 7.55 -10.71
C GLY A 34 -10.53 8.88 -11.46
N CYS A 35 -11.40 9.82 -11.08
CA CYS A 35 -11.66 11.03 -11.86
C CYS A 35 -10.55 12.10 -11.78
N GLY A 36 -9.49 11.87 -11.00
CA GLY A 36 -8.42 12.83 -10.76
C GLY A 36 -8.69 13.86 -9.66
N TYR A 37 -9.87 13.82 -9.02
CA TYR A 37 -10.23 14.71 -7.92
C TYR A 37 -10.71 13.90 -6.70
N VAL A 38 -10.10 14.16 -5.54
CA VAL A 38 -10.47 13.55 -4.25
C VAL A 38 -10.78 14.66 -3.27
N LYS A 39 -11.95 14.60 -2.63
CA LYS A 39 -12.36 15.59 -1.62
C LYS A 39 -11.40 15.52 -0.42
N LYS A 40 -10.85 16.67 -0.02
CA LYS A 40 -10.03 16.76 1.20
C LYS A 40 -10.88 16.47 2.45
N PRO A 41 -10.29 15.90 3.51
CA PRO A 41 -10.92 15.80 4.82
C PRO A 41 -11.34 17.18 5.34
N GLN A 42 -12.39 17.21 6.16
CA GLN A 42 -12.96 18.47 6.66
C GLN A 42 -11.95 19.34 7.42
N PHE A 43 -11.06 18.71 8.19
CA PHE A 43 -10.00 19.41 8.94
C PHE A 43 -8.92 20.07 8.05
N LEU A 44 -8.90 19.79 6.73
CA LEU A 44 -8.05 20.50 5.73
C LEU A 44 -8.84 21.53 4.89
N LEU A 45 -10.12 21.70 5.19
CA LEU A 45 -11.03 22.67 4.55
C LEU A 45 -11.40 23.80 5.52
N GLU A 46 -11.61 23.46 6.79
CA GLU A 46 -12.08 24.35 7.84
C GLU A 46 -11.04 24.47 8.95
N ARG A 47 -11.12 25.56 9.73
CA ARG A 47 -10.36 25.66 10.99
C ARG A 47 -10.94 24.68 12.00
N CYS A 48 -10.08 24.13 12.85
CA CYS A 48 -10.53 23.32 13.98
C CYS A 48 -11.42 24.15 14.92
N PRO A 49 -12.24 23.53 15.78
CA PRO A 49 -13.17 24.25 16.67
C PRO A 49 -12.51 25.26 17.62
N ASP A 50 -11.23 25.06 17.91
CA ASP A 50 -10.35 25.95 18.69
C ASP A 50 -9.77 27.11 17.88
N GLY A 51 -10.06 27.19 16.58
CA GLY A 51 -9.55 28.20 15.65
C GLY A 51 -8.18 27.86 15.05
N GLU A 52 -7.58 26.74 15.44
CA GLU A 52 -6.26 26.32 14.97
C GLU A 52 -6.34 25.62 13.60
N VAL A 53 -5.20 25.63 12.89
CA VAL A 53 -5.03 24.87 11.65
C VAL A 53 -4.49 23.49 11.99
N PHE A 54 -4.95 22.45 11.29
CA PHE A 54 -4.43 21.10 11.46
C PHE A 54 -2.90 21.06 11.27
N ASP A 55 -2.18 20.62 12.31
CA ASP A 55 -0.74 20.35 12.26
C ASP A 55 -0.50 18.83 12.16
N PRO A 56 0.04 18.33 11.03
CA PRO A 56 0.36 16.90 10.86
C PRO A 56 1.49 16.40 11.76
N LYS A 57 2.17 17.28 12.52
CA LYS A 57 3.21 16.94 13.49
C LYS A 57 2.70 16.94 14.94
N ALA A 58 1.47 17.41 15.18
CA ALA A 58 0.90 17.41 16.51
C ALA A 58 0.74 15.98 17.04
N THR A 59 0.89 15.83 18.36
CA THR A 59 0.59 14.56 19.04
C THR A 59 -0.92 14.40 19.12
N LEU A 60 -1.48 13.58 18.24
CA LEU A 60 -2.90 13.28 18.18
C LEU A 60 -3.21 11.93 18.82
N THR A 61 -4.45 11.76 19.28
CA THR A 61 -4.92 10.48 19.79
C THR A 61 -5.23 9.51 18.66
N VAL A 62 -5.02 8.22 18.90
CA VAL A 62 -5.41 7.16 17.96
C VAL A 62 -6.93 7.14 17.85
N LYS A 63 -7.44 7.23 16.62
CA LYS A 63 -8.88 7.22 16.32
C LYS A 63 -9.35 5.89 15.75
N LEU A 64 -8.44 5.18 15.08
CA LEU A 64 -8.76 3.96 14.34
C LEU A 64 -7.54 3.04 14.36
N THR A 65 -7.76 1.74 14.48
CA THR A 65 -6.69 0.74 14.42
C THR A 65 -6.96 -0.19 13.25
N LEU A 66 -6.14 -0.10 12.20
CA LEU A 66 -6.25 -1.00 11.06
C LEU A 66 -5.42 -2.26 11.32
N LYS A 67 -6.08 -3.42 11.36
CA LYS A 67 -5.43 -4.73 11.30
C LYS A 67 -5.45 -5.27 9.89
N VAL A 68 -4.29 -5.73 9.43
CA VAL A 68 -4.06 -6.27 8.09
C VAL A 68 -3.50 -7.66 8.21
N SER A 69 -4.24 -8.68 7.77
CA SER A 69 -3.73 -10.06 7.69
C SER A 69 -3.41 -10.42 6.24
N VAL A 70 -2.21 -10.95 5.98
CA VAL A 70 -1.77 -11.41 4.66
C VAL A 70 -1.85 -12.94 4.62
N TYR A 71 -2.75 -13.52 3.81
CA TYR A 71 -2.94 -14.97 3.76
C TYR A 71 -2.06 -15.63 2.72
N LEU A 72 -2.32 -15.36 1.45
CA LEU A 72 -1.61 -15.98 0.34
C LEU A 72 -1.59 -15.05 -0.86
N GLY A 73 -0.69 -15.33 -1.79
CA GLY A 73 -0.66 -14.69 -3.11
C GLY A 73 -0.73 -15.74 -4.21
N ASP A 74 -1.24 -15.35 -5.37
CA ASP A 74 -1.30 -16.22 -6.55
C ASP A 74 -1.32 -15.39 -7.84
N GLY A 75 -1.02 -16.05 -8.96
CA GLY A 75 -1.13 -15.53 -10.32
C GLY A 75 0.20 -15.18 -11.00
N TRP A 76 1.33 -15.21 -10.29
CA TRP A 76 2.64 -14.87 -10.88
C TRP A 76 3.04 -15.81 -12.01
N ARG A 77 2.81 -17.12 -11.86
CA ARG A 77 3.12 -18.11 -12.90
C ARG A 77 2.31 -17.94 -14.18
N LEU A 78 1.19 -17.22 -14.13
CA LEU A 78 0.34 -16.92 -15.29
C LEU A 78 0.77 -15.66 -16.02
N ASP A 79 1.33 -14.69 -15.30
CA ASP A 79 1.68 -13.38 -15.83
C ASP A 79 3.18 -13.25 -16.20
N PHE A 80 4.04 -14.07 -15.60
CA PHE A 80 5.50 -14.01 -15.77
C PHE A 80 6.06 -15.34 -16.28
N SER A 81 7.18 -15.27 -17.02
CA SER A 81 7.91 -16.47 -17.44
C SER A 81 8.49 -17.21 -16.24
N HIS A 82 8.67 -18.52 -16.37
CA HIS A 82 9.26 -19.36 -15.33
C HIS A 82 10.64 -18.90 -14.84
N THR A 83 11.40 -18.21 -15.68
CA THR A 83 12.74 -17.70 -15.36
C THR A 83 12.75 -16.20 -15.02
N HIS A 84 11.59 -15.60 -14.75
CA HIS A 84 11.49 -14.14 -14.58
C HIS A 84 12.12 -13.64 -13.28
N PHE A 85 11.92 -14.41 -12.20
CA PHE A 85 12.42 -14.10 -10.87
C PHE A 85 13.73 -14.86 -10.66
N ASP A 86 13.66 -16.19 -10.65
CA ASP A 86 14.82 -17.05 -10.56
C ASP A 86 15.04 -17.86 -11.83
N SER A 87 16.30 -18.10 -12.19
CA SER A 87 16.63 -18.85 -13.40
C SER A 87 16.39 -20.36 -13.28
N TYR A 88 16.47 -20.90 -12.06
CA TYR A 88 16.54 -22.35 -11.82
C TYR A 88 15.57 -22.87 -10.75
N SER A 89 14.93 -21.99 -10.00
CA SER A 89 13.98 -22.28 -8.92
C SER A 89 12.68 -21.48 -9.10
N PRO A 90 11.60 -21.84 -8.40
CA PRO A 90 10.52 -20.91 -8.14
C PRO A 90 10.97 -19.73 -7.26
N PRO A 91 10.18 -18.64 -7.19
CA PRO A 91 10.53 -17.44 -6.45
C PRO A 91 10.40 -17.54 -4.93
N ASP A 92 11.22 -16.75 -4.24
CA ASP A 92 11.21 -16.59 -2.78
C ASP A 92 10.42 -15.34 -2.35
N PHE A 93 9.10 -15.43 -2.28
CA PHE A 93 8.26 -14.25 -2.08
C PHE A 93 8.06 -13.82 -0.62
N TYR A 94 8.05 -12.51 -0.42
CA TYR A 94 7.57 -11.87 0.81
C TYR A 94 6.83 -10.55 0.52
N THR A 95 5.97 -10.15 1.46
CA THR A 95 5.13 -8.96 1.33
C THR A 95 5.54 -7.88 2.32
N LYS A 96 5.84 -6.68 1.83
CA LYS A 96 6.00 -5.46 2.62
C LYS A 96 4.65 -4.76 2.77
N VAL A 97 4.26 -4.48 4.01
CA VAL A 97 3.04 -3.74 4.35
C VAL A 97 3.46 -2.42 4.99
N HIS A 98 3.24 -1.32 4.29
CA HIS A 98 3.67 0.00 4.69
C HIS A 98 2.48 0.93 4.87
N MET A 99 2.34 1.50 6.06
CA MET A 99 1.44 2.61 6.31
C MET A 99 2.15 3.92 5.96
N VAL A 100 1.50 4.73 5.12
CA VAL A 100 2.01 6.03 4.66
C VAL A 100 0.97 7.08 4.97
N GLY A 101 1.32 8.03 5.83
CA GLY A 101 0.37 8.99 6.38
C GLY A 101 1.09 10.17 7.01
N VAL A 102 0.48 10.74 8.04
CA VAL A 102 1.19 11.59 9.00
C VAL A 102 2.34 10.81 9.65
N GLY A 103 3.32 11.55 10.18
CA GLY A 103 4.55 10.93 10.72
C GLY A 103 4.26 9.89 11.80
N ALA A 104 3.31 10.18 12.70
CA ALA A 104 2.89 9.30 13.78
C ALA A 104 2.24 7.99 13.30
N ASP A 105 1.61 8.00 12.13
CA ASP A 105 0.89 6.84 11.57
C ASP A 105 1.79 5.96 10.70
N CYS A 106 3.00 6.44 10.35
CA CYS A 106 3.89 5.74 9.44
C CYS A 106 4.46 4.47 10.09
N GLY A 107 4.30 3.34 9.41
CA GLY A 107 4.74 2.04 9.90
C GLY A 107 5.20 1.14 8.77
N LYS A 108 6.22 0.33 9.03
CA LYS A 108 6.70 -0.69 8.09
C LYS A 108 6.66 -2.05 8.74
N ARG A 109 6.08 -3.01 8.04
CA ARG A 109 6.04 -4.42 8.40
C ARG A 109 6.38 -5.25 7.16
N LYS A 110 6.87 -6.47 7.39
CA LYS A 110 7.12 -7.44 6.33
C LYS A 110 6.69 -8.81 6.83
N THR A 111 6.18 -9.62 5.92
CA THR A 111 5.94 -11.04 6.21
C THR A 111 7.26 -11.80 6.28
N ARG A 112 7.20 -13.05 6.75
CA ARG A 112 8.26 -14.02 6.45
C ARG A 112 8.41 -14.24 4.93
N VAL A 113 9.59 -14.69 4.53
CA VAL A 113 9.86 -15.19 3.18
C VAL A 113 9.27 -16.60 3.07
N ILE A 114 8.62 -16.88 1.95
CA ILE A 114 8.21 -18.24 1.57
C ILE A 114 9.09 -18.62 0.39
N GLU A 115 9.94 -19.61 0.60
CA GLU A 115 10.93 -20.05 -0.38
C GLU A 115 10.31 -21.02 -1.41
N ASP A 116 10.84 -21.00 -2.64
CA ASP A 116 10.55 -21.95 -3.71
C ASP A 116 9.04 -22.13 -4.02
N GLU A 117 8.23 -21.06 -3.99
CA GLU A 117 6.78 -21.17 -4.19
C GLU A 117 6.16 -20.03 -5.02
N TRP A 118 5.48 -20.39 -6.12
CA TRP A 118 4.76 -19.43 -6.98
C TRP A 118 3.44 -18.94 -6.36
N GLY A 119 2.86 -19.71 -5.44
CA GLY A 119 1.65 -19.38 -4.69
C GLY A 119 1.89 -19.26 -3.18
N PRO A 120 2.66 -18.27 -2.72
CA PRO A 120 3.13 -18.19 -1.33
C PRO A 120 1.97 -18.10 -0.35
N ASN A 121 2.04 -18.90 0.73
CA ASN A 121 1.07 -18.88 1.84
C ASN A 121 1.74 -18.42 3.14
N TRP A 122 1.44 -17.19 3.54
CA TRP A 122 1.93 -16.57 4.78
C TRP A 122 1.07 -16.93 6.01
N GLY A 123 -0.03 -17.66 5.84
CA GLY A 123 -0.83 -18.20 6.94
C GLY A 123 -1.67 -17.17 7.69
N GLY A 124 -1.90 -15.99 7.12
CA GLY A 124 -2.68 -14.93 7.75
C GLY A 124 -1.86 -14.09 8.74
N GLU A 125 -0.56 -13.91 8.48
CA GLU A 125 0.32 -13.05 9.28
C GLU A 125 -0.31 -11.65 9.43
N GLU A 126 -0.53 -11.23 10.69
CA GLU A 126 -1.29 -10.04 11.03
C GLU A 126 -0.39 -8.88 11.46
N PHE A 127 -0.73 -7.69 10.98
CA PHE A 127 -0.06 -6.44 11.30
C PHE A 127 -1.07 -5.41 11.78
N GLU A 128 -0.75 -4.74 12.89
CA GLU A 128 -1.59 -3.70 13.48
C GLU A 128 -0.99 -2.31 13.24
N PHE A 129 -1.84 -1.38 12.81
CA PHE A 129 -1.51 0.01 12.54
C PHE A 129 -2.49 0.93 13.29
N PRO A 130 -2.10 1.48 14.45
CA PRO A 130 -2.86 2.55 15.10
C PRO A 130 -2.73 3.84 14.28
N LEU A 131 -3.86 4.46 13.94
CA LEU A 131 -3.96 5.63 13.09
C LEU A 131 -4.60 6.80 13.83
N THR A 132 -3.91 7.93 13.81
CA THR A 132 -4.38 9.21 14.32
C THR A 132 -5.15 10.01 13.26
N VAL A 133 -4.78 9.84 11.97
CA VAL A 133 -5.38 10.56 10.84
C VAL A 133 -5.58 9.62 9.64
N ALA A 134 -6.50 8.67 9.81
CA ALA A 134 -6.80 7.64 8.80
C ALA A 134 -7.28 8.22 7.46
N GLU A 135 -7.87 9.41 7.46
CA GLU A 135 -8.45 10.06 6.28
C GLU A 135 -7.42 10.49 5.23
N VAL A 136 -6.14 10.61 5.62
CA VAL A 136 -5.01 10.86 4.70
C VAL A 136 -4.04 9.69 4.62
N ALA A 137 -4.33 8.58 5.30
CA ALA A 137 -3.46 7.41 5.34
C ALA A 137 -3.65 6.53 4.10
N LEU A 138 -2.54 5.99 3.60
CA LEU A 138 -2.44 5.07 2.48
C LEU A 138 -1.73 3.79 2.95
N LEU A 139 -2.39 2.65 2.75
CA LEU A 139 -1.79 1.34 2.93
C LEU A 139 -1.11 0.93 1.61
N ARG A 140 0.23 0.91 1.59
CA ARG A 140 1.01 0.43 0.47
C ARG A 140 1.47 -1.00 0.71
N ILE A 141 1.15 -1.88 -0.23
CA ILE A 141 1.54 -3.28 -0.22
C ILE A 141 2.50 -3.51 -1.38
N GLU A 142 3.60 -4.21 -1.13
CA GLU A 142 4.66 -4.43 -2.12
C GLU A 142 5.20 -5.84 -1.94
N VAL A 143 5.03 -6.69 -2.96
CA VAL A 143 5.60 -8.04 -2.98
C VAL A 143 6.97 -7.98 -3.64
N ARG A 144 7.92 -8.67 -3.03
CA ARG A 144 9.29 -8.80 -3.47
C ARG A 144 9.67 -10.27 -3.50
N GLU A 145 10.50 -10.61 -4.45
CA GLU A 145 11.27 -11.85 -4.42
C GLU A 145 12.59 -11.56 -3.69
N TYR A 146 13.06 -12.50 -2.87
CA TYR A 146 14.22 -12.35 -2.01
C TYR A 146 15.45 -13.01 -2.64
N ASP A 147 16.37 -12.19 -3.12
CA ASP A 147 17.68 -12.64 -3.60
C ASP A 147 18.76 -12.36 -2.52
N MET A 148 19.51 -13.40 -2.14
CA MET A 148 20.63 -13.27 -1.20
C MET A 148 21.82 -12.46 -1.74
N SER A 149 22.01 -12.45 -3.06
CA SER A 149 23.22 -11.98 -3.73
C SER A 149 23.01 -10.66 -4.47
N GLU A 150 21.77 -10.37 -4.86
CA GLU A 150 21.41 -9.16 -5.58
C GLU A 150 20.33 -8.34 -4.85
N LYS A 151 19.69 -7.42 -5.58
CA LYS A 151 18.61 -6.61 -5.05
C LYS A 151 17.29 -7.30 -5.37
N ASP A 152 16.54 -7.60 -4.31
CA ASP A 152 15.19 -8.15 -4.33
C ASP A 152 14.34 -7.71 -5.53
N ASP A 153 13.92 -8.71 -6.32
CA ASP A 153 13.14 -8.46 -7.50
C ASP A 153 11.71 -8.02 -7.16
N PHE A 154 11.11 -7.29 -8.09
CA PHE A 154 9.81 -6.69 -7.88
C PHE A 154 8.69 -7.64 -8.32
N GLY A 155 7.92 -8.16 -7.37
CA GLY A 155 6.79 -9.05 -7.63
C GLY A 155 5.46 -8.32 -7.89
N GLY A 156 5.31 -7.08 -7.43
CA GLY A 156 4.09 -6.30 -7.63
C GLY A 156 3.80 -5.33 -6.48
N GLN A 157 2.92 -4.37 -6.72
CA GLN A 157 2.50 -3.42 -5.68
C GLN A 157 1.02 -3.04 -5.78
N THR A 158 0.47 -2.59 -4.66
CA THR A 158 -0.76 -1.81 -4.67
C THR A 158 -0.71 -0.74 -3.59
N CYS A 159 -1.52 0.29 -3.74
CA CYS A 159 -1.66 1.36 -2.77
C CYS A 159 -3.14 1.66 -2.57
N LEU A 160 -3.61 1.58 -1.33
CA LEU A 160 -5.01 1.63 -0.96
C LEU A 160 -5.23 2.78 0.05
N PRO A 161 -6.06 3.78 -0.26
CA PRO A 161 -6.53 4.76 0.71
C PRO A 161 -7.26 4.06 1.84
N VAL A 162 -6.84 4.30 3.09
CA VAL A 162 -7.41 3.59 4.25
C VAL A 162 -8.92 3.80 4.35
N SER A 163 -9.40 5.01 4.03
CA SER A 163 -10.82 5.35 3.98
C SER A 163 -11.65 4.58 2.95
N GLU A 164 -11.02 4.00 1.93
CA GLU A 164 -11.67 3.25 0.85
C GLU A 164 -11.55 1.73 1.02
N ILE A 165 -10.78 1.28 2.02
CA ILE A 165 -10.62 -0.16 2.28
C ILE A 165 -11.90 -0.71 2.91
N ARG A 166 -12.43 -1.78 2.31
CA ARG A 166 -13.60 -2.48 2.86
C ARG A 166 -13.17 -3.59 3.82
N PRO A 167 -13.81 -3.74 4.99
CA PRO A 167 -13.47 -4.77 5.96
C PRO A 167 -13.71 -6.19 5.43
N GLY A 168 -13.15 -7.18 6.13
CA GLY A 168 -13.28 -8.61 5.81
C GLY A 168 -12.19 -9.12 4.88
N ILE A 169 -12.38 -10.34 4.37
CA ILE A 169 -11.45 -10.98 3.45
C ILE A 169 -11.67 -10.44 2.03
N ARG A 170 -10.60 -9.98 1.39
CA ARG A 170 -10.60 -9.34 0.08
C ARG A 170 -9.49 -9.91 -0.79
N SER A 171 -9.81 -10.08 -2.07
CA SER A 171 -8.81 -10.29 -3.12
C SER A 171 -8.29 -8.93 -3.57
N VAL A 172 -6.98 -8.71 -3.43
CA VAL A 172 -6.31 -7.44 -3.68
C VAL A 172 -5.42 -7.58 -4.91
N PRO A 173 -5.79 -6.98 -6.07
CA PRO A 173 -4.97 -7.07 -7.28
C PRO A 173 -3.68 -6.26 -7.15
N LEU A 174 -2.59 -6.79 -7.73
CA LEU A 174 -1.30 -6.11 -7.79
C LEU A 174 -1.06 -5.44 -9.14
N HIS A 175 -0.09 -4.54 -9.15
CA HIS A 175 0.30 -3.70 -10.28
C HIS A 175 1.80 -3.79 -10.49
N ASP A 176 2.22 -3.57 -11.73
CA ASP A 176 3.63 -3.56 -12.11
C ASP A 176 4.37 -2.29 -11.60
N LYS A 177 5.64 -2.14 -12.01
CA LYS A 177 6.46 -0.97 -11.65
C LYS A 177 5.84 0.34 -12.17
N LYS A 178 5.16 0.32 -13.31
CA LYS A 178 4.53 1.49 -13.94
C LYS A 178 3.19 1.86 -13.32
N GLY A 179 2.60 0.95 -12.53
CA GLY A 179 1.28 1.13 -11.93
C GLY A 179 0.15 0.48 -12.74
N GLU A 180 0.49 -0.26 -13.79
CA GLU A 180 -0.46 -1.00 -14.62
C GLU A 180 -0.87 -2.30 -13.94
N LYS A 181 -2.14 -2.65 -14.06
CA LYS A 181 -2.72 -3.79 -13.36
C LYS A 181 -2.17 -5.10 -13.95
N LEU A 182 -1.63 -5.96 -13.10
CA LEU A 182 -1.27 -7.33 -13.46
C LEU A 182 -2.56 -8.13 -13.70
N LYS A 183 -2.55 -9.00 -14.71
CA LYS A 183 -3.76 -9.67 -15.21
C LYS A 183 -4.30 -10.66 -14.18
N SER A 184 -3.40 -11.45 -13.59
CA SER A 184 -3.75 -12.59 -12.74
C SER A 184 -3.35 -12.37 -11.29
N VAL A 185 -2.25 -11.62 -11.05
CA VAL A 185 -1.62 -11.48 -9.74
C VAL A 185 -2.51 -10.80 -8.71
N ARG A 186 -2.72 -11.47 -7.57
CA ARG A 186 -3.55 -11.00 -6.47
C ARG A 186 -3.07 -11.54 -5.12
N LEU A 187 -3.37 -10.80 -4.05
CA LEU A 187 -3.21 -11.23 -2.67
C LEU A 187 -4.57 -11.49 -2.03
N LEU A 188 -4.69 -12.54 -1.23
CA LEU A 188 -5.81 -12.72 -0.30
C LEU A 188 -5.45 -12.08 1.03
N MET A 189 -6.21 -11.06 1.43
CA MET A 189 -5.93 -10.27 2.63
C MET A 189 -7.20 -10.08 3.45
N ARG A 190 -7.05 -9.85 4.76
CA ARG A 190 -8.15 -9.43 5.63
C ARG A 190 -7.88 -8.05 6.22
N PHE A 191 -8.92 -7.23 6.24
CA PHE A 191 -8.88 -5.90 6.85
C PHE A 191 -9.89 -5.83 8.00
N GLN A 192 -9.46 -5.33 9.16
CA GLN A 192 -10.32 -5.07 10.31
C GLN A 192 -10.03 -3.68 10.86
N PHE A 193 -11.08 -2.96 11.23
CA PHE A 193 -11.07 -1.58 11.72
C PHE A 193 -11.61 -1.53 13.14
#